data_AF-A0A536SV41-F1
#
_entry.id   AF-A0A536SV41-F1
#
_cell.length_a   1.000
_cell.length_b   1.000
_cell.length_c   1.000
_cell.angle_alpha   90.00
_cell.angle_beta   90.00
_cell.angle_gamma   90.00
#
_symmetry.space_group_name_H-M   'P 1'
#
loop_
_entity.id
_entity.type
_entity.pdbx_description
1 polymer ?
#
loop_
_entity_poly.entity_id
_entity_poly.type
_entity_poly.pdbx_seq_one_letter_code
_entity_poly.pdbx_strand_id
1 'polypeptide(L)'
;MHSLWLSLRQILSHGVVTLLAIAVAFSLPQAASYILNQWWPRVEGDANLLLATELGLASVLALLFNLAKIAWDNRQKVVTAKLASLVYARNAGTGWLSRRRERALVKRLPAPRDAFILSVTGHDTFVDPSSLVREALEKAYEIRVMLVNPVGKGLRKRADSLPPETTVLTLHTEIEASIGYLSGLRRFGKKVKLKFYEEEPFWKLVVLGDYVWVQHCHSGFEVRQQPEYVFALQHGEPRHGLFVPFYMVFLNQWNDARHPEYDFDTNELVYRDASGKELQRAFLGVPINGAPAPLSPPPALATRATPAALLRPLGEGLTPRSGL
;
A
#
# COMPACT_ATOMS: atom_id res chain seq x y z
N MET A 1 26.28 3.74 12.21
CA MET A 1 26.15 2.80 13.36
C MET A 1 25.45 1.47 13.03
N HIS A 2 24.69 1.33 11.93
CA HIS A 2 24.06 0.04 11.55
C HIS A 2 25.01 -1.01 10.95
N SER A 3 26.14 -0.62 10.32
CA SER A 3 27.11 -1.59 9.78
C SER A 3 27.84 -2.37 10.88
N LEU A 4 28.20 -1.71 11.98
CA LEU A 4 28.92 -2.34 13.10
C LEU A 4 28.12 -3.45 13.78
N TRP A 5 26.79 -3.29 13.90
CA TRP A 5 25.93 -4.31 14.51
C TRP A 5 25.76 -5.55 13.62
N LEU A 6 25.68 -5.34 12.30
CA LEU A 6 25.65 -6.42 11.31
C LEU A 6 26.98 -7.18 11.28
N SER A 7 28.11 -6.46 11.29
CA SER A 7 29.45 -7.04 11.36
C SER A 7 29.69 -7.79 12.67
N LEU A 8 29.29 -7.23 13.81
CA LEU A 8 29.45 -7.86 15.12
C LEU A 8 28.65 -9.17 15.23
N ARG A 9 27.42 -9.18 14.70
CA ARG A 9 26.56 -10.37 14.68
C ARG A 9 27.12 -11.46 13.76
N GLN A 10 27.71 -11.07 12.64
CA GLN A 10 28.40 -11.97 11.73
C GLN A 10 29.65 -12.57 12.39
N ILE A 11 30.49 -11.75 13.02
CA ILE A 11 31.69 -12.19 13.77
C ILE A 11 31.32 -13.14 14.91
N LEU A 12 30.31 -12.81 15.73
CA LEU A 12 29.81 -13.69 16.80
C LEU A 12 29.29 -15.01 16.25
N SER A 13 28.57 -14.99 15.13
CA SER A 13 28.08 -16.23 14.51
C SER A 13 29.21 -17.11 13.98
N HIS A 14 30.24 -16.52 13.38
CA HIS A 14 31.42 -17.27 12.92
C HIS A 14 32.28 -17.78 14.10
N GLY A 15 32.39 -17.01 15.18
CA GLY A 15 33.09 -17.40 16.41
C GLY A 15 32.45 -18.59 17.11
N VAL A 16 31.11 -18.61 17.21
CA VAL A 16 30.38 -19.74 17.79
C VAL A 16 30.53 -21.01 16.93
N VAL A 17 30.42 -20.88 15.60
CA VAL A 17 30.57 -22.02 14.68
C VAL A 17 31.99 -22.60 14.73
N THR A 18 33.02 -21.75 14.79
CA THR A 18 34.41 -22.20 14.89
C THR A 18 34.72 -22.85 16.23
N LEU A 19 34.26 -22.27 17.36
CA LEU A 19 34.37 -22.91 18.68
C LEU A 19 33.67 -24.27 18.73
N LEU A 20 32.47 -24.37 18.12
CA LEU A 20 31.74 -25.64 18.03
C LEU A 20 32.51 -26.66 17.17
N ALA A 21 33.06 -26.25 16.03
CA ALA A 21 33.85 -27.12 15.17
C ALA A 21 35.11 -27.63 15.89
N ILE A 22 35.80 -26.76 16.63
CA ILE A 22 36.95 -27.11 17.46
C ILE A 22 36.53 -28.12 18.54
N ALA A 23 35.45 -27.84 19.29
CA ALA A 23 34.95 -28.75 20.32
C ALA A 23 34.61 -30.14 19.76
N VAL A 24 33.94 -30.18 18.59
CA VAL A 24 33.64 -31.43 17.88
C VAL A 24 34.93 -32.14 17.48
N ALA A 25 35.89 -31.44 16.87
CA ALA A 25 37.16 -32.01 16.43
C ALA A 25 38.00 -32.61 17.59
N PHE A 26 38.00 -31.97 18.76
CA PHE A 26 38.71 -32.49 19.94
C PHE A 26 37.93 -33.60 20.67
N SER A 27 36.60 -33.60 20.61
CA SER A 27 35.76 -34.66 21.20
C SER A 27 35.76 -35.97 20.40
N LEU A 28 35.94 -35.88 19.07
CA LEU A 28 35.85 -37.02 18.15
C LEU A 28 36.86 -38.15 18.46
N PRO A 29 38.17 -37.87 18.67
CA PRO A 29 39.14 -38.92 18.99
C PRO A 29 38.82 -39.63 20.31
N GLN A 30 38.44 -38.87 21.34
CA GLN A 30 38.12 -39.43 22.65
C GLN A 30 36.84 -40.27 22.58
N ALA A 31 35.80 -39.77 21.93
CA ALA A 31 34.55 -40.50 21.70
C ALA A 31 34.81 -41.77 20.89
N ALA A 32 35.60 -41.71 19.82
CA ALA A 32 35.95 -42.87 19.01
C ALA A 32 36.67 -43.94 19.82
N SER A 33 37.66 -43.56 20.64
CA SER A 33 38.40 -44.50 21.48
C SER A 33 37.52 -45.19 22.52
N TYR A 34 36.58 -44.46 23.13
CA TYR A 34 35.62 -45.01 24.07
C TYR A 34 34.64 -45.97 23.36
N ILE A 35 34.10 -45.54 22.22
CA ILE A 35 33.14 -46.33 21.44
C ILE A 35 33.77 -47.65 21.01
N LEU A 36 34.97 -47.62 20.43
CA LEU A 36 35.64 -48.79 19.90
C LEU A 36 36.13 -49.75 20.99
N ASN A 37 36.73 -49.22 22.07
CA ASN A 37 37.44 -50.07 23.03
C ASN A 37 36.60 -50.46 24.26
N GLN A 38 35.55 -49.71 24.61
CA GLN A 38 34.76 -49.97 25.83
C GLN A 38 33.29 -50.26 25.54
N TRP A 39 32.67 -49.52 24.62
CA TRP A 39 31.24 -49.63 24.35
C TRP A 39 30.92 -50.76 23.38
N TRP A 40 31.59 -50.81 22.22
CA TRP A 40 31.34 -51.79 21.17
C TRP A 40 31.44 -53.25 21.64
N PRO A 41 32.46 -53.65 22.42
CA PRO A 41 32.54 -55.02 22.95
C PRO A 41 31.36 -55.42 23.85
N ARG A 42 30.71 -54.45 24.53
CA ARG A 42 29.52 -54.70 25.36
C ARG A 42 28.26 -54.85 24.53
N VAL A 43 28.14 -54.07 23.46
CA VAL A 43 26.99 -54.12 22.53
C VAL A 43 27.02 -55.38 21.68
N GLU A 44 28.20 -55.80 21.23
CA GLU A 44 28.37 -57.03 20.44
C GLU A 44 27.97 -58.29 21.23
N GLY A 45 28.19 -58.29 22.55
CA GLY A 45 27.87 -59.41 23.43
C GLY A 45 26.40 -59.51 23.87
N ASP A 46 25.56 -58.50 23.60
CA ASP A 46 24.15 -58.46 24.06
C ASP A 46 23.21 -58.01 22.94
N ALA A 47 22.38 -58.96 22.46
CA ALA A 47 21.42 -58.73 21.39
C ALA A 47 20.39 -57.62 21.71
N ASN A 48 20.01 -57.44 22.98
CA ASN A 48 19.06 -56.39 23.37
C ASN A 48 19.72 -55.00 23.30
N LEU A 49 20.99 -54.90 23.70
CA LEU A 49 21.76 -53.65 23.59
C LEU A 49 22.05 -53.28 22.13
N LEU A 50 22.26 -54.28 21.26
CA LEU A 50 22.44 -54.06 19.83
C LEU A 50 21.18 -53.44 19.20
N LEU A 51 20.02 -54.05 19.44
CA LEU A 51 18.73 -53.52 18.95
C LEU A 51 18.42 -52.12 19.51
N ALA A 52 18.67 -51.90 20.80
CA ALA A 52 18.47 -50.59 21.42
C ALA A 52 19.41 -49.51 20.82
N THR A 53 20.66 -49.86 20.55
CA THR A 53 21.65 -48.96 19.94
C THR A 53 21.30 -48.64 18.50
N GLU A 54 20.87 -49.63 17.73
CA GLU A 54 20.43 -49.45 16.35
C GLU A 54 19.20 -48.54 16.26
N LEU A 55 18.16 -48.81 17.05
CA LEU A 55 16.93 -48.01 17.07
C LEU A 55 17.21 -46.58 17.56
N GLY A 56 18.07 -46.42 18.57
CA GLY A 56 18.53 -45.13 19.07
C GLY A 56 19.28 -44.32 18.00
N LEU A 57 20.24 -44.95 17.33
CA LEU A 57 21.01 -44.33 16.25
C LEU A 57 20.11 -43.94 15.08
N ALA A 58 19.21 -44.82 14.65
CA ALA A 58 18.26 -44.55 13.58
C ALA A 58 17.36 -43.34 13.92
N SER A 59 16.87 -43.25 15.16
CA SER A 59 16.04 -42.15 15.63
C SER A 59 16.80 -40.81 15.65
N VAL A 60 18.05 -40.82 16.12
CA VAL A 60 18.93 -39.63 16.13
C VAL A 60 19.24 -39.18 14.71
N LEU A 61 19.60 -40.12 13.82
CA LEU A 61 19.87 -39.81 12.41
C LEU A 61 18.63 -39.23 11.72
N ALA A 62 17.45 -39.82 11.93
CA ALA A 62 16.20 -39.32 11.38
C ALA A 62 15.92 -37.87 11.83
N LEU A 63 16.14 -37.57 13.12
CA LEU A 63 15.99 -36.21 13.65
C LEU A 63 17.00 -35.25 13.01
N LEU A 64 18.28 -35.63 12.93
CA LEU A 64 19.34 -34.79 12.34
C LEU A 64 19.10 -34.52 10.86
N PHE A 65 18.71 -35.55 10.08
CA PHE A 65 18.36 -35.37 8.66
C PHE A 65 17.14 -34.46 8.50
N ASN A 66 16.14 -34.57 9.37
CA ASN A 66 14.98 -33.69 9.35
C ASN A 66 15.38 -32.23 9.65
N LEU A 67 16.21 -32.00 10.67
CA LEU A 67 16.73 -30.67 10.99
C LEU A 67 17.59 -30.10 9.86
N ALA A 68 18.46 -30.91 9.25
CA ALA A 68 19.27 -30.51 8.11
C ALA A 68 18.41 -30.13 6.90
N LYS A 69 17.37 -30.93 6.62
CA LYS A 69 16.38 -30.63 5.57
C LYS A 69 15.66 -29.30 5.83
N ILE A 70 15.14 -29.10 7.03
CA ILE A 70 14.46 -27.84 7.41
C ILE A 70 15.41 -26.65 7.27
N ALA A 71 16.67 -26.79 7.72
CA ALA A 71 17.67 -25.74 7.60
C ALA A 71 17.99 -25.42 6.13
N TRP A 72 18.08 -26.44 5.28
CA TRP A 72 18.30 -26.30 3.85
C TRP A 72 17.13 -25.59 3.15
N ASP A 73 15.91 -26.05 3.39
CA ASP A 73 14.69 -25.48 2.83
C ASP A 73 14.53 -24.00 3.26
N ASN A 74 14.86 -23.69 4.51
CA ASN A 74 14.84 -22.32 5.02
C ASN A 74 15.90 -21.43 4.36
N ARG A 75 17.11 -21.94 4.11
CA ARG A 75 18.14 -21.21 3.36
C ARG A 75 17.68 -20.90 1.95
N GLN A 76 17.11 -21.88 1.24
CA GLN A 76 16.58 -21.67 -0.11
C GLN A 76 15.48 -20.60 -0.10
N LYS A 77 14.52 -20.65 0.84
CA LYS A 77 13.48 -19.61 0.98
C LYS A 77 14.06 -18.21 1.19
N VAL A 78 15.11 -18.07 2.00
CA VAL A 78 15.77 -16.77 2.24
C VAL A 78 16.49 -16.27 0.98
N VAL A 79 17.17 -17.15 0.24
CA VAL A 79 17.81 -16.79 -1.03
C VAL A 79 16.76 -16.31 -2.03
N THR A 80 15.66 -17.04 -2.19
CA THR A 80 14.56 -16.63 -3.08
C THR A 80 13.94 -15.31 -2.66
N ALA A 81 13.67 -15.10 -1.36
CA ALA A 81 13.16 -13.84 -0.85
C ALA A 81 14.14 -12.68 -1.11
N LYS A 82 15.44 -12.91 -0.94
CA LYS A 82 16.48 -11.92 -1.25
C LYS A 82 16.54 -11.58 -2.73
N LEU A 83 16.44 -12.58 -3.62
CA LEU A 83 16.37 -12.36 -5.08
C LEU A 83 15.14 -11.54 -5.48
N ALA A 84 13.98 -11.84 -4.87
CA ALA A 84 12.75 -11.07 -5.08
C ALA A 84 12.79 -9.68 -4.41
N SER A 85 13.78 -9.40 -3.56
CA SER A 85 13.82 -8.24 -2.66
C SER A 85 12.63 -8.15 -1.71
N LEU A 86 12.06 -9.30 -1.33
CA LEU A 86 10.95 -9.40 -0.41
C LEU A 86 11.45 -9.10 1.01
N VAL A 87 11.05 -7.95 1.55
CA VAL A 87 11.44 -7.50 2.90
C VAL A 87 10.41 -7.92 3.93
N TYR A 88 9.14 -7.98 3.53
CA TYR A 88 8.04 -8.30 4.41
C TYR A 88 6.94 -9.02 3.66
N ALA A 89 6.34 -10.02 4.32
CA ALA A 89 5.13 -10.68 3.87
C ALA A 89 4.21 -10.86 5.08
N ARG A 90 2.94 -10.50 4.93
CA ARG A 90 1.90 -10.68 5.92
C ARG A 90 0.79 -11.52 5.31
N ASN A 91 0.33 -12.53 6.03
CA ASN A 91 -0.90 -13.21 5.69
C ASN A 91 -2.06 -12.57 6.46
N ALA A 92 -3.23 -12.46 5.84
CA ALA A 92 -4.42 -11.97 6.54
C ALA A 92 -4.72 -12.88 7.74
N GLY A 93 -4.96 -12.28 8.90
CA GLY A 93 -5.16 -13.00 10.17
C GLY A 93 -3.90 -13.23 11.02
N THR A 94 -2.70 -12.91 10.55
CA THR A 94 -1.50 -13.01 11.41
C THR A 94 -1.36 -11.81 12.37
N GLY A 95 -1.40 -12.11 13.68
CA GLY A 95 -1.64 -11.17 14.78
C GLY A 95 -0.63 -10.03 14.99
N TRP A 96 -0.86 -9.27 16.06
CA TRP A 96 -0.21 -8.00 16.47
C TRP A 96 1.30 -7.86 16.21
N LEU A 97 2.07 -8.95 16.26
CA LEU A 97 3.51 -8.96 15.98
C LEU A 97 3.86 -8.61 14.53
N SER A 98 3.05 -9.03 13.56
CA SER A 98 3.23 -8.70 12.14
C SER A 98 3.09 -7.19 11.91
N ARG A 99 2.06 -6.58 12.51
CA ARG A 99 1.78 -5.14 12.47
C ARG A 99 2.87 -4.32 13.16
N ARG A 100 3.47 -4.81 14.24
CA ARG A 100 4.59 -4.14 14.92
C ARG A 100 5.84 -4.05 14.03
N ARG A 101 6.18 -5.14 13.32
CA ARG A 101 7.32 -5.14 12.38
C ARG A 101 7.08 -4.21 11.20
N GLU A 102 5.87 -4.23 10.66
CA GLU A 102 5.45 -3.35 9.58
C GLU A 102 5.52 -1.86 9.98
N ARG A 103 4.98 -1.51 11.15
CA ARG A 103 5.13 -0.16 11.74
C ARG A 103 6.59 0.23 11.90
N ALA A 104 7.43 -0.68 12.39
CA ALA A 104 8.84 -0.42 12.57
C ALA A 104 9.55 -0.17 11.23
N LEU A 105 9.13 -0.83 10.15
CA LEU A 105 9.63 -0.57 8.81
C LEU A 105 9.25 0.84 8.35
N VAL A 106 7.96 1.18 8.37
CA VAL A 106 7.46 2.50 7.93
C VAL A 106 8.08 3.64 8.75
N LYS A 107 8.21 3.48 10.07
CA LYS A 107 8.84 4.48 10.95
C LYS A 107 10.33 4.69 10.69
N ARG A 108 11.01 3.69 10.12
CA ARG A 108 12.44 3.78 9.76
C ARG A 108 12.65 4.38 8.38
N LEU A 109 11.59 4.51 7.57
CA LEU A 109 11.72 5.15 6.27
C LEU A 109 12.05 6.62 6.49
N PRO A 110 13.04 7.15 5.76
CA PRO A 110 13.17 8.60 5.63
C PRO A 110 11.85 9.16 5.10
N ALA A 111 11.50 10.39 5.49
CA ALA A 111 10.29 11.04 5.02
C ALA A 111 10.24 10.96 3.48
N PRO A 112 9.31 10.17 2.91
CA PRO A 112 9.30 9.93 1.47
C PRO A 112 9.00 11.26 0.80
N ARG A 113 9.78 11.68 -0.19
CA ARG A 113 9.49 12.91 -0.95
C ARG A 113 8.15 12.76 -1.68
N ASP A 114 7.96 11.58 -2.27
CA ASP A 114 6.83 11.25 -3.13
C ASP A 114 6.14 9.97 -2.62
N ALA A 115 4.81 9.94 -2.72
CA ALA A 115 3.99 8.79 -2.39
C ALA A 115 3.03 8.48 -3.53
N PHE A 116 3.02 7.22 -3.97
CA PHE A 116 2.19 6.77 -5.09
C PHE A 116 1.27 5.64 -4.65
N ILE A 117 -0.03 5.76 -4.91
CA ILE A 117 -1.02 4.81 -4.43
C ILE A 117 -1.93 4.40 -5.58
N LEU A 118 -2.07 3.10 -5.81
CA LEU A 118 -3.12 2.49 -6.63
C LEU A 118 -3.96 1.61 -5.69
N SER A 119 -5.25 1.91 -5.55
CA SER A 119 -6.12 1.21 -4.61
C SER A 119 -7.55 1.17 -5.14
N VAL A 120 -8.39 0.31 -4.56
CA VAL A 120 -9.83 0.28 -4.87
C VAL A 120 -10.49 1.58 -4.39
N THR A 121 -10.67 1.73 -3.08
CA THR A 121 -11.35 2.89 -2.49
C THR A 121 -10.40 3.86 -1.79
N GLY A 122 -9.32 3.33 -1.19
CA GLY A 122 -8.33 4.12 -0.45
C GLY A 122 -8.58 4.17 1.06
N HIS A 123 -9.76 3.72 1.51
CA HIS A 123 -10.17 3.82 2.92
C HIS A 123 -9.22 3.11 3.88
N ASP A 124 -9.10 1.78 3.75
CA ASP A 124 -8.17 0.96 4.53
C ASP A 124 -6.69 1.28 4.23
N THR A 125 -6.42 1.97 3.12
CA THR A 125 -5.06 2.25 2.67
C THR A 125 -4.51 3.51 3.28
N PHE A 126 -5.26 4.60 3.43
CA PHE A 126 -4.73 5.86 3.96
C PHE A 126 -5.72 6.73 4.71
N VAL A 127 -7.03 6.42 4.66
CA VAL A 127 -8.04 7.18 5.42
C VAL A 127 -8.16 6.63 6.84
N ASP A 128 -8.17 5.32 7.01
CA ASP A 128 -8.28 4.69 8.32
C ASP A 128 -7.12 5.18 9.25
N PRO A 129 -7.41 5.69 10.46
CA PRO A 129 -6.37 6.15 11.39
C PRO A 129 -5.35 5.08 11.79
N SER A 130 -5.71 3.80 11.67
CA SER A 130 -4.85 2.65 11.92
C SER A 130 -3.96 2.29 10.71
N SER A 131 -4.19 2.91 9.54
CA SER A 131 -3.34 2.73 8.37
C SER A 131 -1.92 3.25 8.62
N LEU A 132 -0.94 2.45 8.21
CA LEU A 132 0.48 2.81 8.28
C LEU A 132 0.88 3.85 7.24
N VAL A 133 0.19 3.88 6.09
CA VAL A 133 0.50 4.79 4.99
C VAL A 133 0.05 6.22 5.32
N ARG A 134 -0.95 6.38 6.20
CA ARG A 134 -1.48 7.68 6.61
C ARG A 134 -0.38 8.61 7.15
N GLU A 135 0.43 8.13 8.10
CA GLU A 135 1.54 8.91 8.68
C GLU A 135 2.63 9.22 7.63
N ALA A 136 2.81 8.33 6.63
CA ALA A 136 3.77 8.55 5.56
C ALA A 136 3.29 9.65 4.58
N LEU A 137 2.00 9.71 4.27
CA LEU A 137 1.42 10.75 3.41
C LEU A 137 1.47 12.14 4.04
N GLU A 138 1.29 12.25 5.35
CA GLU A 138 1.42 13.51 6.07
C GLU A 138 2.84 14.10 5.91
N LYS A 139 3.85 13.23 5.78
CA LYS A 139 5.26 13.61 5.58
C LYS A 139 5.61 13.84 4.11
N ALA A 140 4.93 13.18 3.18
CA ALA A 140 5.18 13.31 1.75
C ALA A 140 4.91 14.71 1.21
N TYR A 141 5.63 15.13 0.17
CA TYR A 141 5.41 16.41 -0.51
C TYR A 141 4.50 16.24 -1.73
N GLU A 142 4.81 15.27 -2.59
CA GLU A 142 4.00 14.93 -3.76
C GLU A 142 3.25 13.61 -3.53
N ILE A 143 1.94 13.63 -3.76
CA ILE A 143 1.06 12.49 -3.53
C ILE A 143 0.26 12.27 -4.81
N ARG A 144 0.38 11.06 -5.39
CA ARG A 144 -0.38 10.65 -6.56
C ARG A 144 -1.22 9.44 -6.22
N VAL A 145 -2.53 9.57 -6.34
CA VAL A 145 -3.47 8.51 -6.00
C VAL A 145 -4.29 8.12 -7.22
N MET A 146 -4.43 6.82 -7.44
CA MET A 146 -5.35 6.23 -8.39
C MET A 146 -6.37 5.38 -7.63
N LEU A 147 -7.64 5.70 -7.79
CA LEU A 147 -8.76 4.94 -7.25
C LEU A 147 -9.58 4.35 -8.39
N VAL A 148 -10.38 3.33 -8.12
CA VAL A 148 -11.34 2.84 -9.12
C VAL A 148 -12.38 3.93 -9.39
N ASN A 149 -12.81 4.12 -10.63
CA ASN A 149 -13.85 5.09 -10.96
C ASN A 149 -15.15 4.71 -10.22
N PRO A 150 -15.67 5.58 -9.33
CA PRO A 150 -16.86 5.27 -8.56
C PRO A 150 -18.11 5.10 -9.43
N VAL A 151 -18.20 5.79 -10.57
CA VAL A 151 -19.32 5.63 -11.52
C VAL A 151 -19.03 4.62 -12.63
N GLY A 152 -17.85 4.01 -12.61
CA GLY A 152 -17.37 3.07 -13.62
C GLY A 152 -17.91 1.65 -13.44
N LYS A 153 -17.85 0.86 -14.52
CA LYS A 153 -18.27 -0.55 -14.50
C LYS A 153 -17.36 -1.42 -13.62
N GLY A 154 -16.08 -1.05 -13.48
CA GLY A 154 -15.11 -1.76 -12.64
C GLY A 154 -15.50 -1.81 -11.17
N LEU A 155 -16.02 -0.71 -10.61
CA LEU A 155 -16.48 -0.69 -9.22
C LEU A 155 -17.69 -1.61 -9.02
N ARG A 156 -18.67 -1.57 -9.94
CA ARG A 156 -19.87 -2.41 -9.83
C ARG A 156 -19.54 -3.89 -9.87
N LYS A 157 -18.71 -4.32 -10.84
CA LYS A 157 -18.19 -5.70 -10.89
C LYS A 157 -17.50 -6.11 -9.60
N ARG A 158 -16.71 -5.20 -9.02
CA ARG A 158 -16.03 -5.46 -7.75
C ARG A 158 -17.04 -5.67 -6.62
N ALA A 159 -18.03 -4.79 -6.47
CA ALA A 159 -19.08 -4.93 -5.45
C ALA A 159 -19.86 -6.24 -5.62
N ASP A 160 -20.25 -6.58 -6.86
CA ASP A 160 -20.98 -7.81 -7.17
C ASP A 160 -20.17 -9.08 -6.84
N SER A 161 -18.84 -8.99 -6.84
CA SER A 161 -17.96 -10.10 -6.46
C SER A 161 -17.71 -10.24 -4.96
N LEU A 162 -18.06 -9.25 -4.15
CA LEU A 162 -17.74 -9.23 -2.72
C LEU A 162 -18.88 -9.81 -1.86
N PRO A 163 -18.62 -10.13 -0.58
CA PRO A 163 -19.68 -10.54 0.33
C PRO A 163 -20.81 -9.50 0.37
N PRO A 164 -22.08 -9.92 0.62
CA PRO A 164 -23.26 -9.04 0.51
C PRO A 164 -23.22 -7.77 1.36
N GLU A 165 -22.43 -7.79 2.45
CA GLU A 165 -22.21 -6.64 3.34
C GLU A 165 -21.48 -5.48 2.65
N THR A 166 -20.66 -5.77 1.64
CA THR A 166 -19.90 -4.75 0.89
C THR A 166 -20.68 -4.35 -0.36
N THR A 167 -21.51 -3.32 -0.20
CA THR A 167 -22.33 -2.79 -1.30
C THR A 167 -21.60 -1.71 -2.11
N VAL A 168 -22.12 -1.40 -3.29
CA VAL A 168 -21.65 -0.24 -4.08
C VAL A 168 -21.73 1.07 -3.28
N LEU A 169 -22.77 1.25 -2.46
CA LEU A 169 -22.93 2.43 -1.59
C LEU A 169 -21.82 2.52 -0.54
N THR A 170 -21.42 1.38 0.03
CA THR A 170 -20.30 1.31 0.98
C THR A 170 -19.01 1.77 0.30
N LEU A 171 -18.74 1.26 -0.91
CA LEU A 171 -17.53 1.63 -1.66
C LEU A 171 -17.55 3.09 -2.12
N HIS A 172 -18.72 3.64 -2.49
CA HIS A 172 -18.86 5.08 -2.77
C HIS A 172 -18.48 5.90 -1.54
N THR A 173 -19.01 5.56 -0.37
CA THR A 173 -18.73 6.26 0.88
C THR A 173 -17.23 6.22 1.23
N GLU A 174 -16.59 5.08 1.01
CA GLU A 174 -15.14 4.93 1.20
C GLU A 174 -14.32 5.81 0.23
N ILE A 175 -14.74 5.92 -1.04
CA ILE A 175 -14.10 6.77 -2.05
C ILE A 175 -14.31 8.25 -1.68
N GLU A 176 -15.52 8.65 -1.27
CA GLU A 176 -15.81 10.02 -0.81
C GLU A 176 -14.93 10.41 0.38
N ALA A 177 -14.80 9.53 1.36
CA ALA A 177 -13.91 9.76 2.51
C ALA A 177 -12.44 9.90 2.07
N SER A 178 -12.03 9.14 1.05
CA SER A 178 -10.68 9.21 0.48
C SER A 178 -10.44 10.53 -0.25
N ILE A 179 -11.39 11.00 -1.05
CA ILE A 179 -11.35 12.33 -1.69
C ILE A 179 -11.26 13.42 -0.62
N GLY A 180 -12.10 13.34 0.42
CA GLY A 180 -12.12 14.30 1.52
C GLY A 180 -10.78 14.38 2.26
N TYR A 181 -10.18 13.23 2.57
CA TYR A 181 -8.85 13.17 3.19
C TYR A 181 -7.76 13.80 2.31
N LEU A 182 -7.74 13.47 1.01
CA LEU A 182 -6.79 14.02 0.04
C LEU A 182 -6.95 15.54 -0.15
N SER A 183 -8.20 16.03 -0.17
CA SER A 183 -8.50 17.47 -0.17
C SER A 183 -7.95 18.15 1.09
N GLY A 184 -8.08 17.50 2.24
CA GLY A 184 -7.46 17.95 3.49
C GLY A 184 -5.93 18.10 3.37
N LEU A 185 -5.23 17.10 2.85
CA LEU A 185 -3.78 17.18 2.63
C LEU A 185 -3.39 18.32 1.67
N ARG A 186 -4.17 18.55 0.60
CA ARG A 186 -3.95 19.67 -0.32
C ARG A 186 -4.06 21.02 0.39
N ARG A 187 -5.04 21.20 1.29
CA ARG A 187 -5.20 22.42 2.11
C ARG A 187 -4.00 22.68 3.03
N PHE A 188 -3.27 21.64 3.43
CA PHE A 188 -2.01 21.76 4.16
C PHE A 188 -0.78 21.99 3.26
N GLY A 189 -0.98 22.34 1.98
CA GLY A 189 0.08 22.70 1.05
C GLY A 189 0.77 21.53 0.33
N LYS A 190 0.20 20.32 0.42
CA LYS A 190 0.74 19.14 -0.29
C LYS A 190 0.34 19.16 -1.78
N LYS A 191 1.22 18.67 -2.64
CA LYS A 191 0.93 18.51 -4.07
C LYS A 191 0.21 17.17 -4.30
N VAL A 192 -1.12 17.22 -4.23
CA VAL A 192 -1.98 16.04 -4.38
C VAL A 192 -2.57 15.98 -5.79
N LYS A 193 -2.46 14.82 -6.43
CA LYS A 193 -3.15 14.49 -7.69
C LYS A 193 -3.94 13.20 -7.53
N LEU A 194 -5.16 13.20 -8.05
CA LEU A 194 -6.05 12.05 -8.01
C LEU A 194 -6.52 11.72 -9.43
N LYS A 195 -6.41 10.46 -9.83
CA LYS A 195 -6.99 9.92 -11.06
C LYS A 195 -7.91 8.75 -10.75
N PHE A 196 -8.82 8.46 -11.68
CA PHE A 196 -9.69 7.30 -11.58
C PHE A 196 -9.47 6.34 -12.73
N TYR A 197 -9.29 5.05 -12.45
CA TYR A 197 -9.16 3.99 -13.46
C TYR A 197 -10.48 3.23 -13.65
N GLU A 198 -10.74 2.78 -14.88
CA GLU A 198 -12.02 2.15 -15.26
C GLU A 198 -12.01 0.62 -15.11
N GLU A 199 -10.83 0.01 -15.15
CA GLU A 199 -10.69 -1.44 -15.15
C GLU A 199 -11.07 -2.06 -13.80
N GLU A 200 -11.37 -3.36 -13.82
CA GLU A 200 -11.57 -4.11 -12.58
C GLU A 200 -10.27 -4.10 -11.75
N PRO A 201 -10.33 -3.78 -10.44
CA PRO A 201 -9.14 -3.72 -9.62
C PRO A 201 -8.43 -5.07 -9.54
N PHE A 202 -7.17 -5.11 -9.98
CA PHE A 202 -6.35 -6.34 -9.93
C PHE A 202 -5.21 -6.24 -8.90
N TRP A 203 -4.55 -5.08 -8.81
CA TRP A 203 -3.51 -4.80 -7.82
C TRP A 203 -3.88 -3.61 -6.95
N LYS A 204 -3.58 -3.72 -5.65
CA LYS A 204 -3.38 -2.58 -4.78
C LYS A 204 -1.87 -2.40 -4.57
N LEU A 205 -1.38 -1.20 -4.87
CA LEU A 205 0.02 -0.84 -4.79
C LEU A 205 0.17 0.43 -3.94
N VAL A 206 1.16 0.45 -3.06
CA VAL A 206 1.58 1.67 -2.35
C VAL A 206 3.09 1.77 -2.45
N VAL A 207 3.59 2.82 -3.09
CA VAL A 207 5.02 3.10 -3.25
C VAL A 207 5.38 4.27 -2.34
N LEU A 208 6.33 4.02 -1.43
CA LEU A 208 6.86 5.01 -0.49
C LEU A 208 8.38 4.95 -0.55
N GLY A 209 8.99 5.92 -1.24
CA GLY A 209 10.43 5.92 -1.51
C GLY A 209 10.86 4.61 -2.20
N ASP A 210 11.72 3.85 -1.54
CA ASP A 210 12.35 2.64 -2.07
C ASP A 210 11.57 1.36 -1.78
N TYR A 211 10.31 1.47 -1.35
CA TYR A 211 9.49 0.33 -0.95
C TYR A 211 8.14 0.35 -1.65
N VAL A 212 7.68 -0.84 -2.07
CA VAL A 212 6.34 -1.04 -2.62
C VAL A 212 5.59 -2.12 -1.86
N TRP A 213 4.43 -1.76 -1.31
CA TRP A 213 3.45 -2.68 -0.77
C TRP A 213 2.56 -3.15 -1.91
N VAL A 214 2.31 -4.45 -1.94
CA VAL A 214 1.55 -5.11 -3.00
C VAL A 214 0.53 -6.04 -2.35
N GLN A 215 -0.73 -5.86 -2.73
CA GLN A 215 -1.81 -6.79 -2.42
C GLN A 215 -2.56 -7.13 -3.70
N HIS A 216 -2.88 -8.41 -3.87
CA HIS A 216 -3.72 -8.86 -4.97
C HIS A 216 -5.19 -8.60 -4.64
N CYS A 217 -5.93 -8.00 -5.57
CA CYS A 217 -7.36 -7.76 -5.44
C CYS A 217 -8.14 -8.97 -5.99
N HIS A 218 -8.05 -10.13 -5.32
CA HIS A 218 -8.78 -11.32 -5.77
C HIS A 218 -10.30 -11.07 -5.79
N SER A 219 -10.98 -11.56 -6.82
CA SER A 219 -12.44 -11.55 -6.91
C SER A 219 -13.02 -12.49 -5.85
N GLY A 220 -14.14 -12.15 -5.22
CA GLY A 220 -14.69 -12.95 -4.10
C GLY A 220 -14.25 -12.51 -2.71
N PHE A 221 -13.15 -11.77 -2.58
CA PHE A 221 -12.52 -11.49 -1.28
C PHE A 221 -12.16 -10.03 -1.11
N GLU A 222 -12.41 -9.52 0.09
CA GLU A 222 -12.01 -8.16 0.47
C GLU A 222 -10.48 -8.02 0.47
N VAL A 223 -9.97 -6.86 0.04
CA VAL A 223 -8.52 -6.63 -0.07
C VAL A 223 -7.80 -6.72 1.28
N ARG A 224 -8.47 -6.34 2.38
CA ARG A 224 -7.95 -6.47 3.75
C ARG A 224 -7.70 -7.92 4.19
N GLN A 225 -8.39 -8.88 3.55
CA GLN A 225 -8.23 -10.31 3.79
C GLN A 225 -7.16 -10.94 2.88
N GLN A 226 -6.55 -10.16 1.98
CA GLN A 226 -5.51 -10.67 1.09
C GLN A 226 -4.12 -10.47 1.70
N PRO A 227 -3.19 -11.40 1.44
CA PRO A 227 -1.80 -11.23 1.85
C PRO A 227 -1.20 -9.93 1.31
N GLU A 228 -0.28 -9.38 2.09
CA GLU A 228 0.43 -8.14 1.77
C GLU A 228 1.94 -8.40 1.70
N TYR A 229 2.55 -7.98 0.62
CA TYR A 229 3.98 -8.17 0.35
C TYR A 229 4.66 -6.82 0.19
N VAL A 230 5.86 -6.67 0.75
CA VAL A 230 6.66 -5.46 0.61
C VAL A 230 7.98 -5.81 -0.05
N PHE A 231 8.24 -5.15 -1.17
CA PHE A 231 9.49 -5.27 -1.91
C PHE A 231 10.29 -3.98 -1.78
N ALA A 232 11.61 -4.10 -1.63
CA ALA A 232 12.52 -2.96 -1.58
C ALA A 232 13.32 -2.83 -2.88
N LEU A 233 13.68 -1.59 -3.22
CA LEU A 233 14.60 -1.30 -4.32
C LEU A 233 16.04 -1.69 -3.94
N GLN A 234 16.66 -2.54 -4.75
CA GLN A 234 18.08 -2.86 -4.62
C GLN A 234 18.92 -1.85 -5.40
N HIS A 235 19.44 -0.84 -4.73
CA HIS A 235 20.24 0.23 -5.35
C HIS A 235 21.48 -0.27 -6.09
N GLY A 236 22.16 -1.31 -5.57
CA GLY A 236 23.34 -1.89 -6.20
C GLY A 236 23.01 -2.71 -7.45
N GLU A 237 21.80 -3.24 -7.56
CA GLU A 237 21.36 -4.06 -8.67
C GLU A 237 19.88 -3.81 -9.00
N PRO A 238 19.52 -2.65 -9.59
CA PRO A 238 18.11 -2.23 -9.75
C PRO A 238 17.27 -3.14 -10.66
N ARG A 239 17.93 -4.00 -11.45
CA ARG A 239 17.28 -4.99 -12.31
C ARG A 239 16.81 -6.24 -11.54
N HIS A 240 17.32 -6.44 -10.33
CA HIS A 240 16.89 -7.52 -9.45
C HIS A 240 15.74 -7.07 -8.55
N GLY A 241 14.93 -8.03 -8.13
CA GLY A 241 13.76 -7.79 -7.30
C GLY A 241 12.50 -7.40 -8.04
N LEU A 242 11.41 -7.37 -7.29
CA LEU A 242 10.08 -7.09 -7.82
C LEU A 242 9.64 -5.63 -7.61
N PHE A 243 10.44 -4.79 -6.95
CA PHE A 243 10.12 -3.38 -6.77
C PHE A 243 9.87 -2.66 -8.09
N VAL A 244 10.83 -2.71 -9.02
CA VAL A 244 10.74 -1.99 -10.30
C VAL A 244 9.56 -2.46 -11.15
N PRO A 245 9.32 -3.78 -11.33
CA PRO A 245 8.12 -4.26 -12.01
C PRO A 245 6.81 -3.71 -11.44
N PHE A 246 6.62 -3.73 -10.11
CA PHE A 246 5.40 -3.22 -9.49
C PHE A 246 5.29 -1.69 -9.58
N TYR A 247 6.40 -0.97 -9.46
CA TYR A 247 6.43 0.46 -9.68
C TYR A 247 6.04 0.82 -11.12
N MET A 248 6.49 0.03 -12.11
CA MET A 248 6.12 0.21 -13.51
C MET A 248 4.63 -0.05 -13.77
N VAL A 249 4.00 -0.98 -13.04
CA VAL A 249 2.54 -1.16 -13.10
C VAL A 249 1.82 0.14 -12.71
N PHE A 250 2.24 0.78 -11.60
CA PHE A 250 1.68 2.07 -11.20
C PHE A 250 1.94 3.14 -12.26
N LEU A 251 3.18 3.28 -12.75
CA LEU A 251 3.52 4.32 -13.73
C LEU A 251 2.77 4.17 -15.04
N ASN A 252 2.60 2.94 -15.53
CA ASN A 252 1.85 2.67 -16.76
C ASN A 252 0.39 3.09 -16.59
N GLN A 253 -0.24 2.75 -15.46
CA GLN A 253 -1.59 3.23 -15.16
C GLN A 253 -1.61 4.76 -15.00
N TRP A 254 -0.66 5.35 -14.28
CA TRP A 254 -0.65 6.80 -14.05
C TRP A 254 -0.53 7.61 -15.35
N ASN A 255 0.28 7.13 -16.28
CA ASN A 255 0.58 7.80 -17.55
C ASN A 255 -0.46 7.53 -18.64
N ASP A 256 -1.40 6.61 -18.43
CA ASP A 256 -2.52 6.43 -19.35
C ASP A 256 -3.42 7.68 -19.35
N ALA A 257 -3.60 8.26 -20.53
CA ALA A 257 -4.38 9.48 -20.74
C ALA A 257 -5.89 9.23 -20.60
N ARG A 258 -6.33 7.96 -20.72
CA ARG A 258 -7.75 7.59 -20.64
C ARG A 258 -8.33 7.77 -19.24
N HIS A 259 -7.48 7.76 -18.22
CA HIS A 259 -7.90 7.91 -16.82
C HIS A 259 -8.13 9.39 -16.48
N PRO A 260 -9.37 9.81 -16.16
CA PRO A 260 -9.65 11.20 -15.81
C PRO A 260 -8.93 11.63 -14.54
N GLU A 261 -8.47 12.88 -14.53
CA GLU A 261 -7.89 13.55 -13.34
C GLU A 261 -9.00 14.30 -12.59
N TYR A 262 -9.00 14.19 -11.27
CA TYR A 262 -9.97 14.87 -10.42
C TYR A 262 -9.52 16.29 -10.10
N ASP A 263 -10.38 17.25 -10.41
CA ASP A 263 -10.22 18.65 -10.04
C ASP A 263 -10.87 18.89 -8.67
N PHE A 264 -10.03 19.04 -7.64
CA PHE A 264 -10.47 19.27 -6.27
C PHE A 264 -11.14 20.64 -6.06
N ASP A 265 -10.98 21.59 -6.99
CA ASP A 265 -11.59 22.92 -6.84
C ASP A 265 -13.02 22.95 -7.40
N THR A 266 -13.29 22.23 -8.49
CA THR A 266 -14.61 22.16 -9.12
C THR A 266 -15.39 20.88 -8.82
N ASN A 267 -14.76 19.88 -8.21
CA ASN A 267 -15.29 18.52 -7.99
C ASN A 267 -15.65 17.80 -9.31
N GLU A 268 -14.91 18.08 -10.37
CA GLU A 268 -15.12 17.52 -11.71
C GLU A 268 -14.00 16.54 -12.08
N LEU A 269 -14.35 15.59 -12.95
CA LEU A 269 -13.43 14.75 -13.69
C LEU A 269 -13.01 15.45 -14.98
N VAL A 270 -11.71 15.63 -15.15
CA VAL A 270 -11.10 16.27 -16.32
C VAL A 270 -10.49 15.18 -17.21
N TYR A 271 -11.03 15.05 -18.42
CA TYR A 271 -10.55 14.12 -19.45
C TYR A 271 -9.56 14.85 -20.35
N ARG A 272 -8.39 14.23 -20.58
CA ARG A 272 -7.33 14.80 -21.40
C ARG A 272 -6.94 13.82 -22.51
N ASP A 273 -6.48 14.34 -23.63
CA ASP A 273 -5.86 13.53 -24.68
C ASP A 273 -4.38 13.21 -24.36
N ALA A 274 -3.73 12.43 -25.22
CA ALA A 274 -2.32 12.08 -25.08
C ALA A 274 -1.36 13.30 -25.16
N SER A 275 -1.82 14.43 -25.69
CA SER A 275 -1.05 15.69 -25.72
C SER A 275 -1.24 16.53 -24.46
N GLY A 276 -2.10 16.10 -23.53
CA GLY A 276 -2.45 16.80 -22.30
C GLY A 276 -3.54 17.86 -22.47
N LYS A 277 -4.10 18.00 -23.68
CA LYS A 277 -5.18 18.95 -23.96
C LYS A 277 -6.47 18.43 -23.34
N GLU A 278 -7.20 19.32 -22.69
CA GLU A 278 -8.50 19.02 -22.10
C GLU A 278 -9.54 18.77 -23.20
N LEU A 279 -10.21 17.61 -23.13
CA LEU A 279 -11.26 17.19 -24.06
C LEU A 279 -12.65 17.46 -23.49
N GLN A 280 -12.85 17.13 -22.21
CA GLN A 280 -14.15 17.18 -21.57
C GLN A 280 -14.00 17.29 -20.05
N ARG A 281 -15.00 17.90 -19.40
CA ARG A 281 -15.24 17.82 -17.96
C ARG A 281 -16.56 17.11 -17.68
N ALA A 282 -16.59 16.31 -16.62
CA ALA A 282 -17.82 15.69 -16.12
C ALA A 282 -17.89 15.83 -14.61
N PHE A 283 -19.07 16.16 -14.08
CA PHE A 283 -19.24 16.26 -12.64
C PHE A 283 -19.19 14.87 -12.01
N LEU A 284 -18.34 14.68 -10.99
CA LEU A 284 -18.31 13.43 -10.23
C LEU A 284 -19.51 13.33 -9.28
N GLY A 285 -19.97 14.48 -8.78
CA GLY A 285 -21.02 14.60 -7.78
C GLY A 285 -20.61 14.00 -6.46
N VAL A 286 -19.91 14.75 -5.61
CA VAL A 286 -19.68 14.37 -4.21
C VAL A 286 -20.72 15.10 -3.34
N PRO A 287 -21.57 14.40 -2.56
CA PRO A 287 -21.61 12.96 -2.36
C PRO A 287 -22.16 12.20 -3.59
N ILE A 288 -21.49 11.10 -3.93
CA ILE A 288 -21.69 10.21 -5.09
C ILE A 288 -23.06 9.54 -5.02
N ASN A 289 -23.62 9.41 -3.81
CA ASN A 289 -24.96 8.88 -3.58
C ASN A 289 -26.09 9.87 -3.87
N GLY A 290 -25.81 11.04 -4.45
CA GLY A 290 -26.85 11.95 -4.96
C GLY A 290 -27.63 12.72 -3.90
N ALA A 291 -27.04 12.99 -2.72
CA ALA A 291 -27.60 14.06 -1.88
C ALA A 291 -27.52 15.37 -2.67
N PRO A 292 -28.60 16.18 -2.73
CA PRO A 292 -28.65 17.34 -3.60
C PRO A 292 -27.48 18.26 -3.28
N ALA A 293 -26.62 18.48 -4.27
CA ALA A 293 -25.62 19.54 -4.22
C ALA A 293 -26.35 20.85 -3.86
N PRO A 294 -25.80 21.70 -2.96
CA PRO A 294 -26.38 23.02 -2.75
C PRO A 294 -26.43 23.70 -4.11
N LEU A 295 -27.67 23.93 -4.58
CA LEU A 295 -27.96 24.63 -5.81
C LEU A 295 -27.09 25.89 -5.85
N SER A 296 -26.25 26.01 -6.88
CA SER A 296 -25.62 27.28 -7.22
C SER A 296 -26.70 28.36 -7.16
N PRO A 297 -26.48 29.50 -6.47
CA PRO A 297 -27.47 30.56 -6.45
C PRO A 297 -27.73 30.96 -7.91
N PRO A 298 -29.01 31.14 -8.30
CA PRO A 298 -29.35 31.53 -9.66
C PRO A 298 -28.61 32.82 -10.03
N PRO A 299 -28.20 32.99 -11.30
CA PRO A 299 -27.58 34.23 -11.74
C PRO A 299 -28.50 35.39 -11.36
N ALA A 300 -27.97 36.32 -10.57
CA ALA A 300 -28.70 37.51 -10.14
C ALA A 300 -29.36 38.12 -11.38
N LEU A 301 -30.70 38.18 -11.36
CA LEU A 301 -31.46 38.89 -12.38
C LEU A 301 -30.86 40.28 -12.48
N ALA A 302 -30.25 40.57 -13.63
CA ALA A 302 -29.81 41.90 -14.00
C ALA A 302 -30.99 42.85 -13.80
N THR A 303 -30.91 43.67 -12.76
CA THR A 303 -31.91 44.68 -12.46
C THR A 303 -31.84 45.67 -13.61
N ARG A 304 -32.80 45.58 -14.53
CA ARG A 304 -33.04 46.59 -15.55
C ARG A 304 -33.31 47.91 -14.83
N ALA A 305 -32.33 48.80 -14.84
CA ALA A 305 -32.52 50.18 -14.46
C ALA A 305 -33.38 50.85 -15.56
N THR A 306 -34.61 51.20 -15.23
CA THR A 306 -35.46 52.06 -16.04
C THR A 306 -35.31 53.48 -15.51
N PRO A 307 -34.83 54.47 -16.31
CA PRO A 307 -34.87 55.87 -15.90
C PRO A 307 -36.30 56.39 -16.11
N ALA A 308 -36.97 56.75 -15.02
CA ALA A 308 -38.21 57.51 -15.04
C ALA A 308 -37.88 59.00 -15.15
N ALA A 309 -38.02 59.57 -16.35
CA ALA A 309 -38.10 61.02 -16.53
C ALA A 309 -38.94 61.32 -17.78
N LEU A 310 -40.18 61.75 -17.57
CA LEU A 310 -40.97 62.68 -18.39
C LEU A 310 -42.46 62.45 -18.15
N LEU A 311 -43.03 63.12 -17.16
CA LEU A 311 -44.44 63.54 -17.21
C LEU A 311 -44.60 64.86 -16.47
N ARG A 312 -44.77 65.94 -17.24
CA ARG A 312 -45.53 67.14 -16.88
C ARG A 312 -46.55 67.30 -18.00
N PRO A 313 -47.83 67.57 -17.69
CA PRO A 313 -48.33 68.88 -18.11
C PRO A 313 -49.37 69.53 -17.18
N LEU A 314 -49.39 70.87 -17.31
CA LEU A 314 -50.48 71.85 -17.21
C LEU A 314 -51.44 71.86 -16.02
N GLY A 315 -51.32 72.93 -15.23
CA GLY A 315 -52.43 73.61 -14.57
C GLY A 315 -52.25 75.12 -14.74
N GLU A 316 -53.18 75.74 -15.47
CA GLU A 316 -53.29 77.18 -15.69
C GLU A 316 -53.63 77.93 -14.39
N GLY A 317 -53.21 79.21 -14.29
CA GLY A 317 -53.67 80.07 -13.21
C GLY A 317 -53.01 81.45 -13.14
N LEU A 318 -53.49 82.36 -13.98
CA LEU A 318 -53.57 83.82 -13.83
C LEU A 318 -52.33 84.69 -13.48
N THR A 319 -52.13 85.67 -14.38
CA THR A 319 -51.42 86.97 -14.32
C THR A 319 -51.78 87.86 -13.10
N PRO A 320 -51.27 89.12 -12.90
CA PRO A 320 -50.35 89.93 -13.72
C PRO A 320 -49.30 90.76 -12.92
N ARG A 321 -48.58 91.64 -13.65
CA ARG A 321 -47.87 92.88 -13.21
C ARG A 321 -46.56 92.66 -12.45
N SER A 322 -45.52 93.49 -12.54
CA SER A 322 -45.12 94.64 -13.36
C SER A 322 -43.77 95.09 -12.77
N GLY A 323 -42.89 95.70 -13.57
CA GLY A 323 -41.98 96.72 -13.06
C GLY A 323 -40.48 96.40 -13.08
N LEU A 324 -39.81 97.16 -13.95
CA LEU A 324 -38.41 97.60 -13.95
C LEU A 324 -37.33 96.60 -14.42
#